data_AF-A0A9D0XYG5-F1
#
_entry.id   AF-A0A9D0XYG5-F1
#
_cell.length_a   1.000
_cell.length_b   1.000
_cell.length_c   1.000
_cell.angle_alpha   90.00
_cell.angle_beta   90.00
_cell.angle_gamma   90.00
#
_symmetry.space_group_name_H-M   'P 1'
#
loop_
_entity.id
_entity.type
_entity.pdbx_description
1 polymer ?
#
loop_
_entity_poly.entity_id
_entity_poly.type
_entity_poly.pdbx_seq_one_letter_code
_entity_poly.pdbx_strand_id
1 'polypeptide(L)'
;MSKSARIISNIVYGIGVAIVISLVCIALFGPAQYANPDAMIPLTWKELAFIWLSFGSIPMLLACMAVYKFNAIKNTANKKRKFILIFLPGFICGACALFIIGVMVAGMVNSFL
;
A
#
# COMPACT_ATOMS: atom_id res chain seq x y z
N MET A 1 21.64 12.13 -13.89
CA MET A 1 20.24 11.66 -13.97
C MET A 1 19.39 12.83 -14.43
N SER A 2 18.55 12.66 -15.47
CA SER A 2 17.78 13.78 -16.03
C SER A 2 16.75 14.30 -15.02
N LYS A 3 16.56 15.62 -14.97
CA LYS A 3 15.56 16.26 -14.09
C LYS A 3 14.15 15.66 -14.30
N SER A 4 13.85 15.24 -15.53
CA SER A 4 12.58 14.63 -15.92
C SER A 4 12.28 13.31 -15.21
N ALA A 5 13.25 12.39 -15.09
CA ALA A 5 13.05 11.11 -14.40
C ALA A 5 12.71 11.29 -12.90
N ARG A 6 13.30 12.30 -12.28
CA ARG A 6 13.03 12.67 -10.88
C ARG A 6 11.62 13.22 -10.70
N ILE A 7 11.15 14.06 -11.63
CA ILE A 7 9.80 14.63 -11.61
C ILE A 7 8.75 13.52 -11.78
N ILE A 8 8.93 12.65 -12.79
CA ILE A 8 8.01 11.53 -13.05
C ILE A 8 7.92 10.62 -11.82
N SER A 9 9.06 10.24 -11.23
CA SER A 9 9.08 9.40 -10.03
C SER A 9 8.34 10.04 -8.84
N ASN A 10 8.48 11.36 -8.64
CA ASN A 10 7.77 12.07 -7.58
C ASN A 10 6.25 12.12 -7.84
N ILE A 11 5.83 12.31 -9.09
CA ILE A 11 4.40 12.32 -9.45
C ILE A 11 3.78 10.95 -9.22
N VAL A 12 4.40 9.89 -9.72
CA VAL A 12 3.93 8.50 -9.54
C VAL A 12 3.83 8.15 -8.06
N TYR A 13 4.85 8.50 -7.28
CA TYR A 13 4.82 8.30 -5.84
C TYR A 13 3.71 9.12 -5.17
N GLY A 14 3.55 10.40 -5.52
CA GLY A 14 2.50 11.25 -4.96
C GLY A 14 1.08 10.71 -5.21
N ILE A 15 0.81 10.24 -6.43
CA ILE A 15 -0.45 9.57 -6.77
C ILE A 15 -0.61 8.29 -5.95
N GLY A 16 0.44 7.47 -5.87
CA GLY A 16 0.43 6.25 -5.05
C GLY A 16 0.11 6.53 -3.58
N VAL A 17 0.73 7.55 -2.97
CA VAL A 17 0.45 7.97 -1.60
C VAL A 17 -1.01 8.41 -1.43
N ALA A 18 -1.54 9.21 -2.37
CA ALA A 18 -2.92 9.67 -2.30
C ALA A 18 -3.91 8.49 -2.35
N ILE A 19 -3.67 7.52 -3.23
CA ILE A 19 -4.48 6.29 -3.33
C ILE A 19 -4.39 5.48 -2.03
N VAL A 20 -3.19 5.27 -1.49
CA VAL A 20 -2.98 4.53 -0.24
C VAL A 20 -3.72 5.19 0.92
N ILE A 21 -3.61 6.51 1.08
CA ILE A 21 -4.31 7.25 2.13
C ILE A 21 -5.83 7.10 1.96
N SER A 22 -6.33 7.23 0.73
CA SER A 22 -7.77 7.10 0.44
C SER A 22 -8.29 5.71 0.81
N LEU A 23 -7.57 4.66 0.40
CA LEU A 23 -7.91 3.27 0.71
C LEU A 23 -7.79 2.96 2.20
N VAL A 24 -6.80 3.51 2.90
CA VAL A 24 -6.68 3.37 4.36
C VAL A 24 -7.85 4.03 5.08
N CYS A 25 -8.27 5.21 4.64
CA CYS A 25 -9.46 5.87 5.19
C CYS A 25 -10.72 5.01 4.99
N ILE A 26 -10.89 4.40 3.82
CA ILE A 26 -12.01 3.48 3.54
C ILE A 26 -11.89 2.20 4.39
N ALA A 27 -10.68 1.65 4.55
CA ALA A 27 -10.45 0.46 5.36
C ALA A 27 -10.78 0.69 6.84
N LEU A 28 -10.55 1.90 7.39
CA LEU A 28 -10.82 2.24 8.78
C LEU A 28 -12.27 2.70 9.00
N PHE A 29 -12.72 3.69 8.22
CA PHE A 29 -14.00 4.39 8.41
C PHE A 29 -15.08 3.98 7.41
N GLY A 30 -14.76 3.15 6.43
CA GLY A 30 -15.71 2.73 5.40
C GLY A 30 -16.86 1.91 5.98
N PRO A 31 -18.03 1.95 5.31
CA PRO A 31 -19.22 1.22 5.75
C PRO A 31 -18.96 -0.29 5.68
N ALA A 32 -19.48 -1.03 6.66
CA ALA A 32 -19.47 -2.50 6.65
C ALA A 32 -20.53 -3.09 5.69
N GLN A 33 -20.98 -2.30 4.72
CA GLN A 33 -21.93 -2.74 3.71
C GLN A 33 -21.20 -3.59 2.67
N TYR A 34 -21.88 -4.61 2.17
CA TYR A 34 -21.42 -5.39 1.04
C TYR A 34 -21.34 -4.50 -0.21
N ALA A 35 -20.21 -4.54 -0.90
CA ALA A 35 -20.04 -3.77 -2.13
C ALA A 35 -20.97 -4.29 -3.22
N ASN A 36 -21.04 -5.61 -3.37
CA ASN A 36 -21.98 -6.31 -4.23
C ASN A 36 -22.64 -7.46 -3.45
N PRO A 37 -23.91 -7.32 -3.01
CA PRO A 37 -24.61 -8.38 -2.29
C PRO A 37 -24.91 -9.61 -3.15
N ASP A 38 -24.95 -9.45 -4.48
CA ASP A 38 -25.22 -10.54 -5.44
C ASP A 38 -23.95 -11.28 -5.89
N ALA A 39 -22.78 -10.95 -5.34
CA ALA A 39 -21.53 -11.61 -5.68
C ALA A 39 -21.41 -12.97 -4.98
N MET A 40 -20.81 -13.95 -5.67
CA MET A 40 -20.57 -15.30 -5.14
C MET A 40 -19.70 -15.30 -3.86
N ILE A 41 -18.91 -14.23 -3.64
CA ILE A 41 -18.20 -13.94 -2.39
C ILE A 41 -18.56 -12.49 -1.99
N PRO A 42 -19.48 -12.29 -1.04
CA PRO A 42 -19.90 -10.96 -0.65
C PRO A 42 -18.79 -10.30 0.18
N LEU A 43 -18.03 -9.41 -0.44
CA LEU A 43 -16.98 -8.62 0.19
C LEU A 43 -17.53 -7.25 0.60
N THR A 44 -17.19 -6.83 1.81
CA THR A 44 -17.47 -5.47 2.29
C THR A 44 -16.52 -4.45 1.64
N TRP A 45 -16.92 -3.17 1.62
CA TRP A 45 -16.04 -2.09 1.15
C TRP A 45 -14.70 -2.03 1.91
N LYS A 46 -14.70 -2.43 3.18
CA LYS A 46 -13.50 -2.48 4.03
C LYS A 46 -12.55 -3.58 3.56
N GLU A 47 -13.07 -4.78 3.32
CA GLU A 47 -12.28 -5.93 2.83
C GLU A 47 -11.76 -5.68 1.42
N LEU A 48 -12.58 -5.10 0.55
CA LEU A 48 -12.15 -4.72 -0.80
C LEU A 48 -10.99 -3.72 -0.76
N ALA A 49 -11.09 -2.69 0.09
CA ALA A 49 -10.01 -1.72 0.28
C ALA A 49 -8.73 -2.39 0.82
N PHE A 50 -8.84 -3.34 1.75
CA PHE A 50 -7.72 -4.13 2.27
C PHE A 50 -7.04 -4.97 1.18
N ILE A 51 -7.82 -5.60 0.29
CA ILE A 51 -7.30 -6.38 -0.83
C ILE A 51 -6.54 -5.47 -1.80
N TRP A 52 -7.12 -4.31 -2.15
CA TRP A 52 -6.47 -3.33 -3.01
C TRP A 52 -5.17 -2.76 -2.41
N LEU A 53 -5.15 -2.49 -1.10
CA LEU A 53 -3.93 -2.09 -0.39
C LEU A 53 -2.83 -3.16 -0.47
N SER A 54 -3.23 -4.43 -0.42
CA SER A 54 -2.31 -5.56 -0.48
C SER A 54 -1.71 -5.74 -1.87
N PHE A 55 -2.53 -5.67 -2.93
CA PHE A 55 -2.03 -5.65 -4.31
C PHE A 55 -1.15 -4.42 -4.60
N GLY A 56 -1.48 -3.27 -4.00
CA GLY A 56 -0.71 -2.04 -4.11
C GLY A 56 0.67 -2.09 -3.45
N SER A 57 0.97 -3.09 -2.61
CA SER A 57 2.24 -3.18 -1.87
C SER A 57 3.47 -3.24 -2.79
N ILE A 58 3.44 -4.06 -3.83
CA ILE A 58 4.53 -4.25 -4.79
C ILE A 58 4.83 -2.97 -5.57
N PRO A 59 3.86 -2.35 -6.29
CA PRO A 59 4.12 -1.11 -7.02
C PRO A 59 4.49 0.04 -6.08
N MET A 60 3.94 0.07 -4.86
CA MET A 60 4.27 1.14 -3.91
C MET A 60 5.69 1.02 -3.37
N LEU A 61 6.18 -0.20 -3.07
CA LEU A 61 7.57 -0.41 -2.66
C LEU A 61 8.56 -0.02 -3.77
N LEU A 62 8.25 -0.35 -5.02
CA LEU A 62 9.05 0.07 -6.17
C LEU A 62 9.07 1.60 -6.33
N ALA A 63 7.92 2.26 -6.16
CA ALA A 63 7.83 3.73 -6.18
C ALA A 63 8.62 4.39 -5.04
N CYS A 64 8.55 3.84 -3.82
CA CYS A 64 9.33 4.31 -2.67
C CYS A 64 10.84 4.21 -2.94
N MET A 65 11.29 3.08 -3.46
CA MET A 65 12.71 2.84 -3.77
C MET A 65 13.20 3.73 -4.91
N ALA A 66 12.38 3.94 -5.93
CA ALA A 66 12.64 4.88 -7.01
C ALA A 66 12.83 6.29 -6.44
N VAL A 67 11.87 6.84 -5.70
CA VAL A 67 11.98 8.20 -5.12
C VAL A 67 13.20 8.33 -4.21
N TYR A 68 13.49 7.31 -3.40
CA TYR A 68 14.67 7.32 -2.55
C TYR A 68 15.99 7.43 -3.34
N LYS A 69 16.09 6.70 -4.45
CA LYS A 69 17.26 6.72 -5.36
C LYS A 69 17.32 8.02 -6.18
N PHE A 70 16.20 8.49 -6.72
CA PHE A 70 16.10 9.65 -7.61
C PHE A 70 16.24 11.00 -6.87
N ASN A 71 15.77 11.12 -5.62
CA ASN A 71 15.89 12.36 -4.83
C ASN A 71 17.24 12.52 -4.12
N ALA A 72 18.21 11.60 -4.29
CA ALA A 72 19.53 11.64 -3.64
C ALA A 72 19.46 11.92 -2.12
N ILE A 73 18.41 11.40 -1.46
CA ILE A 73 18.10 11.65 -0.03
C ILE A 73 19.21 11.13 0.88
N LYS A 74 20.09 10.27 0.35
CA LYS A 74 21.30 9.77 0.99
C LYS A 74 22.24 10.89 1.47
N ASN A 75 22.20 12.09 0.88
CA ASN A 75 23.19 13.15 1.12
C ASN A 75 22.65 14.38 1.90
N THR A 76 21.51 14.26 2.60
CA THR A 76 20.91 15.37 3.38
C THR A 76 20.98 15.12 4.90
N ALA A 77 21.14 16.19 5.69
CA ALA A 77 21.26 16.13 7.16
C ALA A 77 20.07 15.40 7.86
N ASN A 78 18.86 15.47 7.29
CA ASN A 78 17.64 14.83 7.81
C ASN A 78 17.29 13.50 7.12
N LYS A 79 18.30 12.69 6.76
CA LYS A 79 18.12 11.45 5.99
C LYS A 79 17.17 10.44 6.63
N LYS A 80 17.30 10.18 7.94
CA LYS A 80 16.47 9.17 8.64
C LYS A 80 14.99 9.54 8.63
N ARG A 81 14.66 10.81 8.91
CA ARG A 81 13.27 11.28 8.95
C ARG A 81 12.60 11.24 7.57
N LYS A 82 13.31 11.65 6.52
CA LYS A 82 12.83 11.58 5.13
C LYS A 82 12.67 10.14 4.66
N PHE A 83 13.57 9.24 5.06
CA PHE A 83 13.46 7.82 4.75
C PHE A 83 12.19 7.20 5.35
N ILE A 84 11.94 7.44 6.64
CA ILE A 84 10.74 6.92 7.31
C ILE A 84 9.46 7.45 6.66
N LEU A 85 9.39 8.75 6.38
CA LEU A 85 8.21 9.36 5.73
C LEU A 85 7.93 8.80 4.33
N ILE A 86 8.98 8.42 3.58
CA ILE A 86 8.81 7.87 2.22
C ILE A 86 8.39 6.41 2.26
N PHE A 87 8.93 5.63 3.20
CA PHE A 87 8.63 4.20 3.30
C PHE A 87 7.35 3.90 4.09
N LEU A 88 6.80 4.85 4.85
CA LEU A 88 5.57 4.69 5.61
C LEU A 88 4.40 4.11 4.79
N PRO A 89 4.01 4.66 3.63
CA PRO A 89 2.92 4.09 2.83
C PRO A 89 3.25 2.68 2.31
N GLY A 90 4.50 2.41 1.94
CA GLY A 90 4.94 1.07 1.56
C GLY A 90 4.85 0.06 2.72
N PHE A 91 5.16 0.50 3.94
CA PHE A 91 5.04 -0.32 5.15
C PHE A 91 3.57 -0.62 5.48
N ILE A 92 2.69 0.36 5.35
CA ILE A 92 1.23 0.16 5.54
C ILE A 92 0.70 -0.88 4.57
N CYS A 93 0.99 -0.73 3.27
CA CYS A 93 0.59 -1.72 2.27
C CYS A 93 1.21 -3.11 2.52
N GLY A 94 2.48 -3.16 2.91
CA GLY A 94 3.17 -4.42 3.24
C GLY A 94 2.55 -5.13 4.45
N ALA A 95 2.19 -4.40 5.49
CA ALA A 95 1.51 -4.95 6.67
C ALA A 95 0.11 -5.51 6.30
N CYS A 96 -0.65 -4.80 5.46
CA CYS A 96 -1.93 -5.30 4.93
C CYS A 96 -1.73 -6.60 4.13
N ALA A 97 -0.72 -6.66 3.27
CA ALA A 97 -0.42 -7.86 2.47
C ALA A 97 -0.05 -9.06 3.37
N LEU A 98 0.82 -8.86 4.36
CA LEU A 98 1.19 -9.89 5.32
C LEU A 98 -0.02 -10.39 6.13
N PHE A 99 -0.93 -9.48 6.50
CA PHE A 99 -2.16 -9.85 7.20
C PHE A 99 -3.04 -10.76 6.34
N ILE A 100 -3.29 -10.41 5.07
CA ILE A 100 -4.09 -11.24 4.17
C ILE A 100 -3.46 -12.62 3.97
N ILE A 101 -2.15 -12.67 3.74
CA ILE A 101 -1.42 -13.94 3.59
C ILE A 101 -1.56 -14.78 4.86
N GLY A 102 -1.40 -14.18 6.04
CA GLY A 102 -1.55 -14.86 7.32
C GLY A 102 -2.95 -15.45 7.52
N VAL A 103 -3.99 -14.69 7.19
CA VAL A 103 -5.39 -15.16 7.25
C VAL A 103 -5.63 -16.30 6.26
N MET A 104 -5.11 -16.21 5.04
CA MET A 104 -5.22 -17.30 4.05
C MET A 104 -4.54 -18.57 4.54
N VAL A 105 -3.31 -18.49 5.06
CA VAL A 105 -2.57 -19.64 5.58
C VAL A 105 -3.29 -20.26 6.77
N ALA A 106 -3.76 -19.46 7.72
CA ALA A 106 -4.52 -19.94 8.87
C ALA A 106 -5.84 -20.62 8.44
N GLY A 107 -6.53 -20.06 7.45
CA GLY A 107 -7.74 -20.66 6.88
C GLY A 107 -7.47 -22.00 6.20
N MET A 108 -6.36 -22.11 5.46
CA MET A 108 -5.94 -23.38 4.86
C MET A 108 -5.64 -24.41 5.95
N VAL A 109 -4.84 -24.07 6.96
CA VAL A 109 -4.48 -24.99 8.04
C VAL A 109 -5.72 -25.50 8.79
N ASN A 110 -6.66 -24.62 9.12
CA ASN A 110 -7.93 -25.01 9.77
C ASN A 110 -8.86 -25.82 8.86
N SER A 111 -8.73 -25.73 7.54
CA SER A 111 -9.55 -26.53 6.60
C SER A 111 -8.98 -27.94 6.38
N PHE A 112 -7.70 -28.14 6.71
CA PHE A 112 -7.01 -29.45 6.59
C PHE A 112 -7.00 -30.25 7.91
N LEU A 113 -7.29 -29.61 9.04
CA LEU A 113 -7.37 -30.20 10.39
C LEU A 113 -8.82 -30.58 10.73
#